data_AF-A0A7M3NV24-F1
#
_entry.id   AF-A0A7M3NV24-F1
#
_cell.length_a   1.000
_cell.length_b   1.000
_cell.length_c   1.000
_cell.angle_alpha   90.00
_cell.angle_beta   90.00
_cell.angle_gamma   90.00
#
_symmetry.space_group_name_H-M   'P 1'
#
loop_
_entity.id
_entity.type
_entity.pdbx_description
1 polymer ?
#
loop_
_entity_poly.entity_id
_entity_poly.type
_entity_poly.pdbx_seq_one_letter_code
_entity_poly.pdbx_strand_id
1 'polypeptide(L)'
;MERLGTGIGWRPEIADAVERMPGIDWVEAVAENVCPGHLPESLVRLRERGVTVIPHGVSLGLGGAERPDAGRLAALAERVEALGAPLVTEHIAFVRAGGPLTASPHLEAGHLLPVPRTRDALDVLCENVRIAQDALPVPLAVENIAALISWPGEEMTEGQFLYELADRTGVRLLIDVANLHTNHVNRGEDPAKALAELPLEAIAYVHVAGGFERDGVWHDSHAHPVPQPVLDVLTDLASRVSPPGVLLERDENFPEPAELERELGAIRGALEKGAEQRTAAGQGATTEGTSRATAPEEGAAPTGEAVEPARQRLALAQAALLSALVAGTPVPEGFDRVRLGVQARALAGKRADVVAKVAPELPVILGDRYRRAFLGYTHGHPMSDGYRRDALDFAGYLLAEGRCEDARVRAELREWWLERSGPKPRSRRPGVRLARATRRVLLRR
;
A
#
# COMPACT_ATOMS: atom_id res chain seq x y z
N MET A 1 6.07 -17.78 -16.97
CA MET A 1 5.84 -17.93 -15.53
C MET A 1 4.89 -19.09 -15.33
N GLU A 2 5.10 -19.91 -14.31
CA GLU A 2 4.15 -20.96 -13.93
C GLU A 2 2.79 -20.32 -13.61
N ARG A 3 1.68 -20.98 -13.95
CA ARG A 3 0.35 -20.47 -13.61
C ARG A 3 0.13 -20.68 -12.12
N LEU A 4 -0.15 -19.59 -11.40
CA LEU A 4 -0.44 -19.59 -9.97
C LEU A 4 -1.86 -20.07 -9.67
N GLY A 5 -2.83 -19.78 -10.55
CA GLY A 5 -4.24 -20.09 -10.30
C GLY A 5 -4.91 -19.09 -9.35
N THR A 6 -5.84 -19.55 -8.52
CA THR A 6 -6.56 -18.68 -7.57
C THR A 6 -5.92 -18.74 -6.18
N GLY A 7 -5.56 -17.59 -5.63
CA GLY A 7 -4.95 -17.45 -4.32
C GLY A 7 -5.75 -16.55 -3.39
N ILE A 8 -5.28 -16.42 -2.15
CA ILE A 8 -5.87 -15.57 -1.13
C ILE A 8 -4.79 -14.88 -0.29
N GLY A 9 -5.04 -13.63 0.08
CA GLY A 9 -4.18 -12.90 1.01
C GLY A 9 -4.09 -13.63 2.36
N TRP A 10 -2.88 -13.94 2.79
CA TRP A 10 -2.59 -14.45 4.12
C TRP A 10 -2.52 -13.27 5.10
N ARG A 11 -3.31 -13.35 6.18
CA ARG A 11 -3.22 -12.47 7.34
C ARG A 11 -3.18 -13.32 8.62
N PRO A 12 -2.46 -12.90 9.68
CA PRO A 12 -2.42 -13.66 10.93
C PRO A 12 -3.80 -14.06 11.46
N GLU A 13 -4.81 -13.20 11.29
CA GLU A 13 -6.18 -13.37 11.77
C GLU A 13 -6.94 -14.50 11.08
N ILE A 14 -6.60 -14.82 9.82
CA ILE A 14 -7.21 -15.89 9.02
C ILE A 14 -6.24 -17.01 8.66
N ALA A 15 -5.05 -17.02 9.28
CA ALA A 15 -3.95 -17.93 8.95
C ALA A 15 -4.39 -19.40 8.98
N ASP A 16 -5.10 -19.83 10.02
CA ASP A 16 -5.58 -21.20 10.17
C ASP A 16 -6.68 -21.57 9.15
N ALA A 17 -7.52 -20.61 8.76
CA ALA A 17 -8.56 -20.81 7.77
C ALA A 17 -7.95 -20.99 6.38
N VAL A 18 -7.05 -20.08 6.01
CA VAL A 18 -6.30 -20.13 4.74
C VAL A 18 -5.47 -21.40 4.64
N GLU A 19 -4.79 -21.79 5.73
CA GLU A 19 -4.02 -23.04 5.76
C GLU A 19 -4.88 -24.25 5.46
N ARG A 20 -6.08 -24.36 6.04
CA ARG A 20 -6.96 -25.53 5.84
C ARG A 20 -7.78 -25.48 4.55
N MET A 21 -7.75 -24.36 3.83
CA MET A 21 -8.60 -24.15 2.66
C MET A 21 -8.20 -25.09 1.49
N PRO A 22 -9.14 -25.85 0.92
CA PRO A 22 -8.84 -26.75 -0.19
C PRO A 22 -8.62 -25.96 -1.49
N GLY A 23 -7.63 -26.38 -2.30
CA GLY A 23 -7.39 -25.82 -3.63
C GLY A 23 -6.77 -24.43 -3.66
N ILE A 24 -6.14 -23.99 -2.57
CA ILE A 24 -5.27 -22.81 -2.55
C ILE A 24 -3.85 -23.22 -2.92
N ASP A 25 -3.43 -22.81 -4.11
CA ASP A 25 -2.10 -23.12 -4.67
C ASP A 25 -1.03 -22.09 -4.30
N TRP A 26 -1.48 -20.89 -3.90
CA TRP A 26 -0.59 -19.81 -3.50
C TRP A 26 -1.29 -18.79 -2.58
N VAL A 27 -0.49 -18.11 -1.78
CA VAL A 27 -0.93 -17.03 -0.89
C VAL A 27 -0.01 -15.82 -1.02
N GLU A 28 -0.53 -14.66 -0.67
CA GLU A 28 0.26 -13.44 -0.57
C GLU A 28 0.39 -13.00 0.89
N ALA A 29 1.59 -12.58 1.31
CA ALA A 29 1.81 -12.03 2.64
C ALA A 29 2.36 -10.61 2.54
N VAL A 30 1.84 -9.69 3.36
CA VAL A 30 2.41 -8.34 3.49
C VAL A 30 3.84 -8.47 4.01
N ALA A 31 4.81 -8.06 3.19
CA ALA A 31 6.22 -8.29 3.43
C ALA A 31 6.67 -7.69 4.78
N GLU A 32 6.26 -6.46 5.08
CA GLU A 32 6.59 -5.75 6.31
C GLU A 32 6.13 -6.47 7.58
N ASN A 33 5.10 -7.31 7.49
CA ASN A 33 4.59 -8.12 8.60
C ASN A 33 5.33 -9.45 8.80
N VAL A 34 6.23 -9.82 7.87
CA VAL A 34 7.03 -11.04 7.94
C VAL A 34 8.38 -10.75 8.58
N CYS A 35 8.74 -11.56 9.59
CA CYS A 35 10.08 -11.57 10.19
C CYS A 35 10.90 -12.71 9.57
N PRO A 36 11.96 -12.43 8.78
CA PRO A 36 12.76 -13.48 8.13
C PRO A 36 13.30 -14.55 9.09
N GLY A 37 13.72 -14.14 10.30
CA GLY A 37 14.25 -15.05 11.32
C GLY A 37 13.20 -15.85 12.09
N HIS A 38 11.91 -15.53 11.93
CA HIS A 38 10.81 -16.20 12.64
C HIS A 38 9.53 -16.13 11.81
N LEU A 39 9.48 -16.96 10.76
CA LEU A 39 8.28 -17.07 9.94
C LEU A 39 7.10 -17.61 10.77
N PRO A 40 5.88 -17.07 10.58
CA PRO A 40 4.66 -17.65 11.15
C PRO A 40 4.54 -19.14 10.82
N GLU A 41 4.17 -19.97 11.81
CA GLU A 41 4.11 -21.42 11.62
C GLU A 41 3.18 -21.85 10.49
N SER A 42 2.05 -21.14 10.29
CA SER A 42 1.12 -21.40 9.19
C SER A 42 1.78 -21.19 7.81
N LEU A 43 2.64 -20.18 7.66
CA LEU A 43 3.38 -19.96 6.42
C LEU A 43 4.42 -21.06 6.19
N VAL A 44 5.06 -21.54 7.25
CA VAL A 44 5.97 -22.70 7.16
C VAL A 44 5.20 -23.94 6.69
N ARG A 45 4.06 -24.27 7.31
CA ARG A 45 3.22 -25.42 6.92
C ARG A 45 2.67 -25.32 5.51
N LEU A 46 2.26 -24.12 5.07
CA LEU A 46 1.84 -23.86 3.69
C LEU A 46 2.98 -24.15 2.70
N ARG A 47 4.18 -23.66 2.98
CA ARG A 47 5.36 -23.88 2.13
C ARG A 47 5.77 -25.36 2.09
N GLU A 48 5.75 -26.06 3.21
CA GLU A 48 6.03 -27.50 3.28
C GLU A 48 5.07 -28.33 2.42
N ARG A 49 3.84 -27.83 2.21
CA ARG A 49 2.85 -28.43 1.30
C ARG A 49 3.02 -28.04 -0.17
N GLY A 50 3.99 -27.19 -0.50
CA GLY A 50 4.21 -26.69 -1.85
C GLY A 50 3.35 -25.48 -2.23
N VAL A 51 2.69 -24.81 -1.27
CA VAL A 51 1.96 -23.56 -1.54
C VAL A 51 2.96 -22.44 -1.75
N THR A 52 2.84 -21.74 -2.88
CA THR A 52 3.70 -20.58 -3.19
C THR A 52 3.34 -19.42 -2.26
N VAL A 53 4.34 -18.75 -1.68
CA VAL A 53 4.12 -17.53 -0.89
C VAL A 53 4.77 -16.36 -1.62
N ILE A 54 3.96 -15.34 -1.96
CA ILE A 54 4.43 -14.11 -2.60
C ILE A 54 4.44 -12.99 -1.55
N PRO A 55 5.60 -12.34 -1.29
CA PRO A 55 5.65 -11.15 -0.46
C PRO A 55 5.19 -9.93 -1.25
N HIS A 56 4.32 -9.14 -0.64
CA HIS A 56 3.80 -7.90 -1.18
C HIS A 56 4.19 -6.72 -0.28
N GLY A 57 4.95 -5.79 -0.82
CA GLY A 57 5.50 -4.63 -0.12
C GLY A 57 4.57 -3.42 -0.17
N VAL A 58 4.48 -2.71 0.96
CA VAL A 58 3.59 -1.54 1.12
C VAL A 58 4.33 -0.24 1.45
N SER A 59 5.67 -0.28 1.52
CA SER A 59 6.44 0.80 2.13
C SER A 59 7.65 1.32 1.35
N LEU A 60 8.04 0.75 0.21
CA LEU A 60 9.20 1.24 -0.56
C LEU A 60 8.92 2.63 -1.12
N GLY A 61 7.73 2.83 -1.69
CA GLY A 61 7.35 4.11 -2.28
C GLY A 61 8.09 4.41 -3.57
N LEU A 62 8.11 3.45 -4.50
CA LEU A 62 8.87 3.53 -5.75
C LEU A 62 8.48 4.74 -6.62
N GLY A 63 7.28 5.27 -6.45
CA GLY A 63 6.81 6.49 -7.11
C GLY A 63 7.32 7.80 -6.51
N GLY A 64 8.09 7.76 -5.42
CA GLY A 64 8.65 8.95 -4.78
C GLY A 64 9.83 9.56 -5.55
N ALA A 65 10.04 10.86 -5.40
CA ALA A 65 11.18 11.54 -6.00
C ALA A 65 12.53 11.20 -5.35
N GLU A 66 12.54 10.69 -4.11
CA GLU A 66 13.75 10.13 -3.52
C GLU A 66 14.04 8.74 -4.10
N ARG A 67 15.32 8.37 -4.18
CA ARG A 67 15.70 7.00 -4.58
C ARG A 67 15.24 6.01 -3.49
N PRO A 68 14.90 4.76 -3.86
CA PRO A 68 14.49 3.76 -2.87
C PRO A 68 15.56 3.57 -1.78
N ASP A 69 15.11 3.47 -0.53
CA ASP A 69 16.01 3.28 0.60
C ASP A 69 16.70 1.91 0.53
N ALA A 70 18.03 1.90 0.52
CA ALA A 70 18.82 0.68 0.41
C ALA A 70 18.59 -0.30 1.56
N GLY A 71 18.31 0.20 2.78
CA GLY A 71 18.00 -0.63 3.93
C GLY A 71 16.66 -1.33 3.80
N ARG A 72 15.62 -0.64 3.31
CA ARG A 72 14.30 -1.23 3.02
C ARG A 72 14.38 -2.26 1.89
N LEU A 73 15.15 -1.98 0.84
CA LEU A 73 15.39 -2.94 -0.25
C LEU A 73 16.08 -4.21 0.26
N ALA A 74 17.15 -4.07 1.04
CA ALA A 74 17.84 -5.23 1.64
C ALA A 74 16.90 -6.03 2.54
N ALA A 75 16.10 -5.36 3.36
CA ALA A 75 15.13 -6.01 4.23
C ALA A 75 14.00 -6.70 3.43
N LEU A 76 13.60 -6.18 2.26
CA LEU A 76 12.65 -6.84 1.37
C LEU A 76 13.27 -8.08 0.72
N ALA A 77 14.52 -7.99 0.25
CA ALA A 77 15.28 -9.12 -0.27
C ALA A 77 15.41 -10.26 0.75
N GLU A 78 15.74 -9.96 2.01
CA GLU A 78 15.81 -10.97 3.09
C GLU A 78 14.47 -11.72 3.28
N ARG A 79 13.34 -11.01 3.15
CA ARG A 79 12.00 -11.61 3.26
C ARG A 79 11.68 -12.50 2.07
N VAL A 80 12.03 -12.06 0.88
CA VAL A 80 11.90 -12.85 -0.36
C VAL A 80 12.65 -14.16 -0.23
N GLU A 81 13.91 -14.12 0.21
CA GLU A 81 14.74 -15.31 0.40
C GLU A 81 14.17 -16.23 1.49
N ALA A 82 13.76 -15.66 2.64
CA ALA A 82 13.19 -16.45 3.73
C ALA A 82 11.91 -17.20 3.31
N LEU A 83 11.07 -16.56 2.49
CA LEU A 83 9.85 -17.15 1.94
C LEU A 83 10.13 -18.08 0.74
N GLY A 84 11.32 -18.02 0.14
CA GLY A 84 11.62 -18.73 -1.11
C GLY A 84 10.69 -18.31 -2.25
N ALA A 85 10.33 -17.03 -2.29
CA ALA A 85 9.32 -16.51 -3.20
C ALA A 85 9.84 -16.44 -4.64
N PRO A 86 9.03 -16.72 -5.66
CA PRO A 86 9.45 -16.67 -7.07
C PRO A 86 9.46 -15.24 -7.64
N LEU A 87 8.79 -14.31 -6.97
CA LEU A 87 8.68 -12.89 -7.32
C LEU A 87 8.32 -12.10 -6.05
N VAL A 88 8.43 -10.78 -6.13
CA VAL A 88 8.00 -9.84 -5.09
C VAL A 88 7.20 -8.71 -5.72
N THR A 89 6.23 -8.16 -4.98
CA THR A 89 5.40 -7.06 -5.47
C THR A 89 5.50 -5.81 -4.62
N GLU A 90 5.24 -4.66 -5.24
CA GLU A 90 5.12 -3.35 -4.58
C GLU A 90 4.14 -2.47 -5.37
N HIS A 91 3.86 -1.27 -4.88
CA HIS A 91 2.91 -0.34 -5.46
C HIS A 91 3.59 0.76 -6.29
N ILE A 92 2.86 1.24 -7.29
CA ILE A 92 3.16 2.48 -8.00
C ILE A 92 2.61 3.64 -7.17
N ALA A 93 3.28 3.90 -6.05
CA ALA A 93 2.88 4.91 -5.10
C ALA A 93 4.09 5.68 -4.56
N PHE A 94 3.84 6.90 -4.09
CA PHE A 94 4.75 7.56 -3.17
C PHE A 94 4.12 7.59 -1.78
N VAL A 95 4.96 7.56 -0.75
CA VAL A 95 4.54 7.47 0.66
C VAL A 95 5.26 8.51 1.53
N ARG A 96 6.33 9.10 1.00
CA ARG A 96 7.17 10.13 1.62
C ARG A 96 7.54 11.18 0.59
N ALA A 97 7.77 12.40 1.08
CA ALA A 97 8.29 13.52 0.30
C ALA A 97 8.98 14.54 1.24
N GLY A 98 9.70 15.49 0.66
CA GLY A 98 10.42 16.52 1.39
C GLY A 98 11.94 16.31 1.31
N GLY A 99 12.67 16.63 2.37
CA GLY A 99 14.08 16.30 2.49
C GLY A 99 15.06 17.18 1.70
N PRO A 100 16.30 16.70 1.50
CA PRO A 100 17.38 17.46 0.85
C PRO A 100 17.02 17.99 -0.53
N LEU A 101 16.28 17.23 -1.33
CA LEU A 101 15.86 17.63 -2.69
C LEU A 101 15.01 18.91 -2.67
N THR A 102 14.25 19.16 -1.61
CA THR A 102 13.34 20.31 -1.53
C THR A 102 13.72 21.33 -0.46
N ALA A 103 14.81 21.07 0.28
CA ALA A 103 15.17 21.81 1.49
C ALA A 103 14.00 21.97 2.47
N SER A 104 13.17 20.93 2.61
CA SER A 104 11.99 20.92 3.48
C SER A 104 12.01 19.73 4.45
N PRO A 105 11.21 19.74 5.54
CA PRO A 105 11.12 18.59 6.44
C PRO A 105 10.70 17.31 5.70
N HIS A 106 11.24 16.16 6.11
CA HIS A 106 10.71 14.88 5.64
C HIS A 106 9.29 14.67 6.20
N LEU A 107 8.37 14.30 5.31
CA LEU A 107 6.98 14.03 5.61
C LEU A 107 6.64 12.60 5.20
N GLU A 108 5.82 11.93 6.00
CA GLU A 108 5.30 10.61 5.69
C GLU A 108 3.77 10.58 5.74
N ALA A 109 3.16 10.02 4.71
CA ALA A 109 1.71 9.89 4.60
C ALA A 109 1.14 8.80 5.51
N GLY A 110 1.95 7.79 5.84
CA GLY A 110 1.51 6.55 6.49
C GLY A 110 0.68 5.64 5.58
N HIS A 111 0.43 6.04 4.34
CA HIS A 111 -0.36 5.30 3.38
C HIS A 111 0.04 5.67 1.95
N LEU A 112 -0.33 4.83 1.00
CA LEU A 112 -0.04 5.01 -0.42
C LEU A 112 -0.70 6.30 -0.95
N LEU A 113 0.03 7.05 -1.76
CA LEU A 113 -0.48 8.20 -2.48
C LEU A 113 -0.19 8.06 -3.99
N PRO A 114 -1.11 8.52 -4.85
CA PRO A 114 -0.99 8.34 -6.29
C PRO A 114 0.18 9.15 -6.84
N VAL A 115 0.82 8.64 -7.89
CA VAL A 115 1.85 9.39 -8.63
C VAL A 115 1.22 10.24 -9.73
N PRO A 116 1.80 11.40 -10.10
CA PRO A 116 1.38 12.10 -11.30
C PRO A 116 1.74 11.28 -12.54
N ARG A 117 0.79 11.08 -13.46
CA ARG A 117 1.03 10.36 -14.72
C ARG A 117 1.64 11.30 -15.78
N THR A 118 2.83 11.80 -15.49
CA THR A 118 3.62 12.69 -16.37
C THR A 118 4.90 12.00 -16.84
N ARG A 119 5.52 12.50 -17.91
CA ARG A 119 6.81 11.99 -18.41
C ARG A 119 7.90 12.10 -17.34
N ASP A 120 7.97 13.24 -16.64
CA ASP A 120 8.92 13.46 -15.54
C ASP A 120 8.78 12.40 -14.44
N ALA A 121 7.54 12.10 -14.03
CA ALA A 121 7.28 11.12 -12.99
C ALA A 121 7.57 9.69 -13.45
N LEU A 122 7.25 9.38 -14.72
CA LEU A 122 7.58 8.11 -15.33
C LEU A 122 9.09 7.89 -15.41
N ASP A 123 9.88 8.90 -15.77
CA ASP A 123 11.34 8.79 -15.87
C ASP A 123 11.96 8.50 -14.49
N VAL A 124 11.48 9.19 -13.44
CA VAL A 124 11.91 8.95 -12.05
C VAL A 124 11.49 7.56 -11.56
N LEU A 125 10.24 7.16 -11.82
CA LEU A 125 9.74 5.84 -11.45
C LEU A 125 10.53 4.74 -12.17
N CYS A 126 10.85 4.90 -13.45
CA CYS A 126 11.68 3.97 -14.20
C CYS A 126 13.08 3.81 -13.56
N GLU A 127 13.73 4.91 -13.16
CA GLU A 127 15.02 4.84 -12.44
C GLU A 127 14.87 4.09 -11.11
N ASN A 128 13.85 4.42 -10.32
CA ASN A 128 13.60 3.79 -9.02
C ASN A 128 13.28 2.29 -9.14
N VAL A 129 12.50 1.89 -10.16
CA VAL A 129 12.18 0.49 -10.45
C VAL A 129 13.44 -0.28 -10.83
N ARG A 130 14.33 0.29 -11.65
CA ARG A 130 15.62 -0.36 -11.99
C ARG A 130 16.51 -0.54 -10.76
N ILE A 131 16.61 0.48 -9.90
CA ILE A 131 17.33 0.37 -8.62
C ILE A 131 16.76 -0.78 -7.76
N ALA A 132 15.44 -0.91 -7.70
CA ALA A 132 14.79 -1.98 -6.95
C ALA A 132 15.04 -3.35 -7.59
N GLN A 133 14.91 -3.48 -8.91
CA GLN A 133 15.19 -4.72 -9.64
C GLN A 133 16.65 -5.18 -9.44
N ASP A 134 17.60 -4.26 -9.45
CA ASP A 134 19.02 -4.57 -9.23
C ASP A 134 19.31 -5.06 -7.80
N ALA A 135 18.53 -4.61 -6.81
CA ALA A 135 18.70 -4.94 -5.40
C ALA A 135 17.94 -6.20 -4.96
N LEU A 136 16.90 -6.59 -5.71
CA LEU A 136 16.02 -7.71 -5.34
C LEU A 136 16.48 -9.02 -6.00
N PRO A 137 16.48 -10.16 -5.28
CA PRO A 137 17.00 -11.42 -5.79
C PRO A 137 16.05 -12.13 -6.77
N VAL A 138 14.85 -11.57 -7.00
CA VAL A 138 13.79 -12.15 -7.82
C VAL A 138 13.08 -11.05 -8.62
N PRO A 139 12.32 -11.39 -9.68
CA PRO A 139 11.56 -10.41 -10.43
C PRO A 139 10.61 -9.58 -9.56
N LEU A 140 10.59 -8.26 -9.82
CA LEU A 140 9.64 -7.32 -9.24
C LEU A 140 8.39 -7.21 -10.13
N ALA A 141 7.21 -7.22 -9.50
CA ALA A 141 5.98 -6.71 -10.11
C ALA A 141 5.49 -5.45 -9.38
N VAL A 142 4.88 -4.52 -10.11
CA VAL A 142 4.37 -3.27 -9.55
C VAL A 142 2.87 -3.12 -9.76
N GLU A 143 2.18 -2.54 -8.78
CA GLU A 143 0.73 -2.48 -8.68
C GLU A 143 0.15 -1.09 -8.92
N ASN A 144 -0.96 -1.02 -9.67
CA ASN A 144 -1.75 0.20 -9.80
C ASN A 144 -2.60 0.42 -8.53
N ILE A 145 -2.72 1.67 -8.08
CA ILE A 145 -3.42 1.99 -6.84
C ILE A 145 -4.77 2.68 -7.07
N ALA A 146 -5.70 2.51 -6.13
CA ALA A 146 -6.86 3.39 -6.03
C ALA A 146 -6.43 4.83 -5.68
N ALA A 147 -7.03 5.80 -6.37
CA ALA A 147 -6.75 7.21 -6.19
C ALA A 147 -8.04 8.03 -5.98
N LEU A 148 -8.10 8.76 -4.86
CA LEU A 148 -9.19 9.70 -4.59
C LEU A 148 -8.98 11.08 -5.25
N ILE A 149 -7.72 11.45 -5.44
CA ILE A 149 -7.29 12.73 -6.00
C ILE A 149 -6.67 12.52 -7.37
N SER A 150 -6.86 13.50 -8.26
CA SER A 150 -6.17 13.57 -9.56
C SER A 150 -5.05 14.59 -9.50
N TRP A 151 -3.92 14.25 -10.10
CA TRP A 151 -2.83 15.20 -10.29
C TRP A 151 -3.18 16.19 -11.39
N PRO A 152 -2.93 17.50 -11.21
CA PRO A 152 -3.06 18.44 -12.30
C PRO A 152 -1.98 18.16 -13.35
N GLY A 153 -2.36 18.27 -14.63
CA GLY A 153 -1.43 18.11 -15.74
C GLY A 153 -1.03 16.67 -16.05
N GLU A 154 -1.86 15.66 -15.74
CA GLU A 154 -1.64 14.30 -16.22
C GLU A 154 -1.56 14.26 -17.76
N GLU A 155 -0.60 13.51 -18.27
CA GLU A 155 -0.24 13.47 -19.69
C GLU A 155 -0.53 12.12 -20.33
N MET A 156 -0.82 11.12 -19.51
CA MET A 156 -1.04 9.72 -19.89
C MET A 156 -2.26 9.18 -19.15
N THR A 157 -2.97 8.24 -19.78
CA THR A 157 -3.94 7.39 -19.11
C THR A 157 -3.26 6.38 -18.18
N GLU A 158 -4.03 5.67 -17.35
CA GLU A 158 -3.50 4.61 -16.48
C GLU A 158 -2.83 3.51 -17.31
N GLY A 159 -3.51 3.01 -18.34
CA GLY A 159 -2.98 1.97 -19.20
C GLY A 159 -1.72 2.39 -19.95
N GLN A 160 -1.68 3.61 -20.51
CA GLN A 160 -0.47 4.16 -21.14
C GLN A 160 0.71 4.27 -20.17
N PHE A 161 0.46 4.75 -18.96
CA PHE A 161 1.51 4.90 -17.94
C PHE A 161 2.09 3.54 -17.52
N LEU A 162 1.22 2.53 -17.33
CA LEU A 162 1.63 1.17 -17.00
C LEU A 162 2.35 0.48 -18.17
N TYR A 163 1.88 0.71 -19.40
CA TYR A 163 2.54 0.21 -20.61
C TYR A 163 3.96 0.74 -20.72
N GLU A 164 4.13 2.05 -20.69
CA GLU A 164 5.44 2.68 -20.83
C GLU A 164 6.40 2.29 -19.69
N LEU A 165 5.89 2.13 -18.46
CA LEU A 165 6.71 1.65 -17.35
C LEU A 165 7.22 0.23 -17.59
N ALA A 166 6.34 -0.69 -17.97
CA ALA A 166 6.71 -2.08 -18.23
C ALA A 166 7.64 -2.20 -19.44
N ASP A 167 7.37 -1.47 -20.53
CA ASP A 167 8.18 -1.47 -21.74
C ASP A 167 9.61 -0.97 -21.48
N ARG A 168 9.77 0.12 -20.71
CA ARG A 168 11.07 0.73 -20.43
C ARG A 168 11.91 -0.02 -19.39
N THR A 169 11.30 -0.80 -18.51
CA THR A 169 11.99 -1.42 -17.36
C THR A 169 11.96 -2.94 -17.35
N GLY A 170 11.08 -3.56 -18.15
CA GLY A 170 10.80 -4.99 -18.08
C GLY A 170 10.14 -5.44 -16.77
N VAL A 171 9.70 -4.51 -15.92
CA VAL A 171 9.00 -4.85 -14.67
C VAL A 171 7.70 -5.59 -14.98
N ARG A 172 7.32 -6.53 -14.11
CA ARG A 172 6.02 -7.20 -14.22
C ARG A 172 4.92 -6.31 -13.65
N LEU A 173 3.67 -6.60 -14.00
CA LEU A 173 2.52 -5.84 -13.50
C LEU A 173 1.65 -6.70 -12.58
N LEU A 174 1.36 -6.18 -11.40
CA LEU A 174 0.24 -6.62 -10.57
C LEU A 174 -0.94 -5.73 -10.91
N ILE A 175 -2.00 -6.27 -11.51
CA ILE A 175 -3.17 -5.46 -11.87
C ILE A 175 -4.23 -5.65 -10.80
N ASP A 176 -4.57 -4.60 -10.08
CA ASP A 176 -5.71 -4.62 -9.18
C ASP A 176 -6.95 -4.08 -9.89
N VAL A 177 -7.90 -4.97 -10.15
CA VAL A 177 -9.17 -4.63 -10.82
C VAL A 177 -10.15 -3.93 -9.88
N ALA A 178 -10.01 -4.09 -8.56
CA ALA A 178 -10.76 -3.31 -7.58
C ALA A 178 -10.27 -1.85 -7.57
N ASN A 179 -8.96 -1.63 -7.75
CA ASN A 179 -8.41 -0.29 -7.95
C ASN A 179 -8.88 0.35 -9.25
N LEU A 180 -8.94 -0.40 -10.37
CA LEU A 180 -9.53 0.11 -11.62
C LEU A 180 -10.99 0.54 -11.44
N HIS A 181 -11.80 -0.28 -10.74
CA HIS A 181 -13.19 0.07 -10.44
C HIS A 181 -13.29 1.30 -9.52
N THR A 182 -12.43 1.37 -8.51
CA THR A 182 -12.36 2.53 -7.61
C THR A 182 -12.02 3.80 -8.37
N ASN A 183 -11.06 3.74 -9.29
CA ASN A 183 -10.67 4.86 -10.15
C ASN A 183 -11.79 5.25 -11.14
N HIS A 184 -12.60 4.28 -11.60
CA HIS A 184 -13.80 4.58 -12.37
C HIS A 184 -14.81 5.41 -11.58
N VAL A 185 -15.21 4.94 -10.40
CA VAL A 185 -16.21 5.63 -9.57
C VAL A 185 -15.68 6.99 -9.08
N ASN A 186 -14.45 7.02 -8.58
CA ASN A 186 -13.90 8.22 -7.98
C ASN A 186 -13.43 9.24 -9.01
N ARG A 187 -12.85 8.83 -10.14
CA ARG A 187 -12.17 9.75 -11.08
C ARG A 187 -12.79 9.77 -12.48
N GLY A 188 -13.80 8.96 -12.74
CA GLY A 188 -14.44 8.86 -14.05
C GLY A 188 -13.56 8.18 -15.11
N GLU A 189 -12.56 7.41 -14.68
CA GLU A 189 -11.70 6.67 -15.59
C GLU A 189 -12.45 5.46 -16.17
N ASP A 190 -12.09 5.02 -17.38
CA ASP A 190 -12.73 3.86 -18.01
C ASP A 190 -11.85 2.62 -17.83
N PRO A 191 -12.26 1.63 -17.01
CA PRO A 191 -11.51 0.40 -16.81
C PRO A 191 -11.27 -0.35 -18.12
N ALA A 192 -12.25 -0.38 -19.03
CA ALA A 192 -12.12 -1.12 -20.29
C ALA A 192 -11.07 -0.48 -21.21
N LYS A 193 -10.92 0.85 -21.15
CA LYS A 193 -9.85 1.59 -21.82
C LYS A 193 -8.49 1.31 -21.20
N ALA A 194 -8.38 1.36 -19.87
CA ALA A 194 -7.13 1.02 -19.17
C ALA A 194 -6.67 -0.40 -19.56
N LEU A 195 -7.57 -1.38 -19.48
CA LEU A 195 -7.31 -2.78 -19.87
C LEU A 195 -6.93 -2.94 -21.36
N ALA A 196 -7.40 -2.06 -22.26
CA ALA A 196 -7.05 -2.11 -23.68
C ALA A 196 -5.64 -1.63 -23.97
N GLU A 197 -5.09 -0.80 -23.10
CA GLU A 197 -3.77 -0.18 -23.25
C GLU A 197 -2.67 -0.94 -22.49
N LEU A 198 -3.03 -1.91 -21.64
CA LEU A 198 -2.08 -2.70 -20.84
C LEU A 198 -1.22 -3.65 -21.71
N PRO A 199 0.07 -3.84 -21.35
CA PRO A 199 0.90 -4.92 -21.89
C PRO A 199 0.54 -6.23 -21.18
N LEU A 200 -0.46 -6.96 -21.71
CA LEU A 200 -1.06 -8.13 -21.07
C LEU A 200 -0.04 -9.25 -20.76
N GLU A 201 1.04 -9.35 -21.53
CA GLU A 201 2.15 -10.28 -21.32
C GLU A 201 3.04 -9.94 -20.11
N ALA A 202 3.00 -8.69 -19.64
CA ALA A 202 3.74 -8.23 -18.47
C ALA A 202 3.04 -8.59 -17.15
N ILE A 203 1.75 -8.97 -17.19
CA ILE A 203 0.98 -9.31 -15.99
C ILE A 203 1.63 -10.49 -15.25
N ALA A 204 1.93 -10.29 -13.97
CA ALA A 204 2.33 -11.32 -13.03
C ALA A 204 1.08 -12.00 -12.45
N TYR A 205 0.21 -11.23 -11.82
CA TYR A 205 -1.08 -11.70 -11.32
C TYR A 205 -2.03 -10.52 -11.10
N VAL A 206 -3.23 -10.82 -10.62
CA VAL A 206 -4.33 -9.86 -10.49
C VAL A 206 -4.81 -9.82 -9.04
N HIS A 207 -5.06 -8.64 -8.51
CA HIS A 207 -5.76 -8.44 -7.25
C HIS A 207 -7.24 -8.22 -7.46
N VAL A 208 -8.04 -8.80 -6.56
CA VAL A 208 -9.48 -8.63 -6.47
C VAL A 208 -9.81 -8.38 -5.01
N ALA A 209 -10.34 -7.21 -4.73
CA ALA A 209 -10.79 -6.84 -3.40
C ALA A 209 -12.23 -6.32 -3.43
N GLY A 210 -12.80 -6.17 -2.24
CA GLY A 210 -14.10 -5.53 -2.09
C GLY A 210 -14.02 -4.16 -1.45
N GLY A 211 -15.05 -3.36 -1.72
CA GLY A 211 -15.19 -1.99 -1.27
C GLY A 211 -16.65 -1.61 -1.15
N PHE A 212 -16.88 -0.36 -0.77
CA PHE A 212 -18.24 0.16 -0.65
C PHE A 212 -18.27 1.63 -1.06
N GLU A 213 -19.41 2.06 -1.59
CA GLU A 213 -19.67 3.46 -1.86
C GLU A 213 -20.27 4.15 -0.63
N ARG A 214 -19.76 5.33 -0.31
CA ARG A 214 -20.35 6.21 0.70
C ARG A 214 -20.24 7.66 0.24
N ASP A 215 -21.35 8.38 0.30
CA ASP A 215 -21.41 9.81 -0.01
C ASP A 215 -20.85 10.13 -1.42
N GLY A 216 -21.05 9.25 -2.40
CA GLY A 216 -20.56 9.40 -3.78
C GLY A 216 -19.07 9.13 -3.96
N VAL A 217 -18.41 8.54 -2.96
CA VAL A 217 -17.00 8.14 -2.99
C VAL A 217 -16.90 6.64 -2.77
N TRP A 218 -16.19 5.96 -3.66
CA TRP A 218 -15.84 4.56 -3.46
C TRP A 218 -14.68 4.45 -2.48
N HIS A 219 -14.89 3.66 -1.43
CA HIS A 219 -13.90 3.29 -0.44
C HIS A 219 -13.42 1.87 -0.73
N ASP A 220 -12.23 1.81 -1.29
CA ASP A 220 -11.50 0.57 -1.37
C ASP A 220 -10.97 0.19 0.02
N SER A 221 -11.56 -0.84 0.60
CA SER A 221 -11.48 -1.11 2.04
C SER A 221 -10.89 -2.48 2.36
N HIS A 222 -10.92 -3.39 1.37
CA HIS A 222 -10.51 -4.78 1.51
C HIS A 222 -11.21 -5.50 2.67
N ALA A 223 -12.34 -4.96 3.16
CA ALA A 223 -13.08 -5.41 4.35
C ALA A 223 -14.52 -5.82 4.03
N HIS A 224 -14.91 -5.71 2.75
CA HIS A 224 -16.25 -6.00 2.26
C HIS A 224 -16.22 -7.06 1.15
N PRO A 225 -17.29 -7.83 0.94
CA PRO A 225 -17.37 -8.80 -0.15
C PRO A 225 -17.04 -8.18 -1.52
N VAL A 226 -16.45 -8.97 -2.42
CA VAL A 226 -16.16 -8.54 -3.80
C VAL A 226 -17.48 -8.24 -4.53
N PRO A 227 -17.70 -6.98 -4.97
CA PRO A 227 -18.95 -6.60 -5.62
C PRO A 227 -18.95 -7.00 -7.10
N GLN A 228 -20.14 -7.15 -7.68
CA GLN A 228 -20.29 -7.57 -9.09
C GLN A 228 -19.55 -6.67 -10.09
N PRO A 229 -19.53 -5.32 -9.96
CA PRO A 229 -18.76 -4.47 -10.88
C PRO A 229 -17.26 -4.77 -10.92
N VAL A 230 -16.66 -5.20 -9.80
CA VAL A 230 -15.24 -5.60 -9.77
C VAL A 230 -15.05 -6.94 -10.49
N LEU A 231 -15.97 -7.89 -10.30
CA LEU A 231 -15.98 -9.15 -11.05
C LEU A 231 -16.19 -8.93 -12.56
N ASP A 232 -16.95 -7.91 -12.95
CA ASP A 232 -17.16 -7.58 -14.36
C ASP A 232 -15.87 -7.05 -15.00
N VAL A 233 -15.09 -6.22 -14.29
CA VAL A 233 -13.75 -5.79 -14.75
C VAL A 233 -12.79 -6.99 -14.85
N LEU A 234 -12.84 -7.91 -13.88
CA LEU A 234 -12.07 -9.16 -13.94
C LEU A 234 -12.47 -10.01 -15.16
N THR A 235 -13.77 -10.12 -15.45
CA THR A 235 -14.27 -10.83 -16.63
C THR A 235 -13.79 -10.17 -17.92
N ASP A 236 -13.77 -8.83 -18.02
CA ASP A 236 -13.22 -8.13 -19.20
C ASP A 236 -11.71 -8.39 -19.37
N LEU A 237 -10.91 -8.29 -18.30
CA LEU A 237 -9.49 -8.65 -18.34
C LEU A 237 -9.31 -10.12 -18.78
N ALA A 238 -10.10 -11.02 -18.19
CA ALA A 238 -10.12 -12.42 -18.58
C ALA A 238 -10.64 -12.62 -20.02
N SER A 239 -11.44 -11.73 -20.59
CA SER A 239 -11.82 -11.80 -22.00
C SER A 239 -10.70 -11.39 -22.97
N ARG A 240 -9.56 -10.91 -22.46
CA ARG A 240 -8.40 -10.45 -23.25
C ARG A 240 -7.20 -11.36 -23.09
N VAL A 241 -6.94 -11.83 -21.87
CA VAL A 241 -5.81 -12.71 -21.53
C VAL A 241 -6.23 -13.72 -20.47
N SER A 242 -5.57 -14.88 -20.43
CA SER A 242 -5.67 -15.78 -19.29
C SER A 242 -4.66 -15.32 -18.23
N PRO A 243 -5.08 -14.60 -17.16
CA PRO A 243 -4.13 -14.10 -16.16
C PRO A 243 -3.36 -15.26 -15.53
N PRO A 244 -2.06 -15.12 -15.21
CA PRO A 244 -1.30 -16.21 -14.60
C PRO A 244 -1.79 -16.58 -13.20
N GLY A 245 -2.30 -15.61 -12.44
CA GLY A 245 -2.90 -15.80 -11.13
C GLY A 245 -3.90 -14.69 -10.79
N VAL A 246 -4.84 -15.00 -9.89
CA VAL A 246 -5.78 -14.03 -9.31
C VAL A 246 -5.88 -14.25 -7.81
N LEU A 247 -5.70 -13.19 -7.02
CA LEU A 247 -5.74 -13.22 -5.57
C LEU A 247 -7.00 -12.52 -5.06
N LEU A 248 -7.68 -13.14 -4.11
CA LEU A 248 -8.63 -12.43 -3.25
C LEU A 248 -7.89 -11.70 -2.13
N GLU A 249 -8.05 -10.39 -2.05
CA GLU A 249 -7.53 -9.58 -0.96
C GLU A 249 -8.61 -9.27 0.09
N ARG A 250 -8.31 -9.62 1.35
CA ARG A 250 -9.13 -9.37 2.54
C ARG A 250 -8.19 -8.95 3.67
N ASP A 251 -8.26 -7.69 4.07
CA ASP A 251 -7.35 -7.11 5.08
C ASP A 251 -7.96 -6.93 6.46
N GLU A 252 -9.27 -6.73 6.50
CA GLU A 252 -10.01 -6.48 7.74
C GLU A 252 -11.40 -7.13 7.65
N ASN A 253 -12.13 -7.11 8.76
CA ASN A 253 -13.50 -7.65 8.85
C ASN A 253 -13.63 -9.07 8.25
N PHE A 254 -12.74 -9.95 8.71
CA PHE A 254 -12.63 -11.31 8.20
C PHE A 254 -13.92 -12.10 8.43
N PRO A 255 -14.61 -12.56 7.36
CA PRO A 255 -15.81 -13.36 7.50
C PRO A 255 -15.47 -14.82 7.83
N GLU A 256 -16.50 -15.63 8.04
CA GLU A 256 -16.33 -17.08 8.21
C GLU A 256 -15.66 -17.71 6.97
N PRO A 257 -14.86 -18.78 7.12
CA PRO A 257 -14.10 -19.37 6.02
C PRO A 257 -14.95 -19.75 4.79
N ALA A 258 -16.17 -20.24 5.03
CA ALA A 258 -17.11 -20.59 3.96
C ALA A 258 -17.52 -19.40 3.09
N GLU A 259 -17.44 -18.17 3.59
CA GLU A 259 -17.68 -16.96 2.80
C GLU A 259 -16.50 -16.65 1.87
N LEU A 260 -15.28 -16.73 2.38
CA LEU A 260 -14.07 -16.58 1.57
C LEU A 260 -14.04 -17.61 0.43
N GLU A 261 -14.43 -18.86 0.71
CA GLU A 261 -14.54 -19.91 -0.32
C GLU A 261 -15.57 -19.58 -1.40
N ARG A 262 -16.70 -18.95 -1.04
CA ARG A 262 -17.70 -18.47 -2.00
C ARG A 262 -17.17 -17.34 -2.86
N GLU A 263 -16.46 -16.38 -2.26
CA GLU A 263 -15.83 -15.28 -3.00
C GLU A 263 -14.79 -15.80 -4.00
N LEU A 264 -13.95 -16.75 -3.59
CA LEU A 264 -13.02 -17.45 -4.50
C LEU A 264 -13.76 -18.21 -5.61
N GLY A 265 -14.92 -18.79 -5.31
CA GLY A 265 -15.80 -19.39 -6.31
C GLY A 265 -16.33 -18.38 -7.33
N ALA A 266 -16.73 -17.19 -6.87
CA ALA A 266 -17.18 -16.10 -7.74
C ALA A 266 -16.05 -15.60 -8.66
N ILE A 267 -14.82 -15.48 -8.13
CA ILE A 267 -13.62 -15.15 -8.91
C ILE A 267 -13.39 -16.19 -10.01
N ARG A 268 -13.41 -17.49 -9.68
CA ARG A 268 -13.28 -18.56 -10.68
C ARG A 268 -14.37 -18.48 -11.75
N GLY A 269 -15.62 -18.25 -11.36
CA GLY A 269 -16.72 -18.08 -12.31
C GLY A 269 -16.54 -16.86 -13.23
N ALA A 270 -15.98 -15.75 -12.74
CA ALA A 270 -15.67 -14.58 -13.56
C ALA A 270 -14.57 -14.86 -14.59
N LEU A 271 -13.55 -15.66 -14.21
CA LEU A 271 -12.48 -16.11 -15.10
C LEU A 271 -12.97 -17.06 -16.18
N GLU A 272 -13.86 -17.99 -15.82
CA GLU A 272 -14.51 -18.93 -16.75
C GLU A 272 -15.33 -18.17 -17.79
N LYS A 273 -16.18 -17.22 -17.36
CA LYS A 273 -16.95 -16.35 -18.27
C LYS A 273 -16.05 -15.58 -19.25
N GLY A 274 -14.96 -14.98 -18.76
CA GLY A 274 -14.01 -14.28 -19.63
C GLY A 274 -13.31 -15.23 -20.61
N ALA A 275 -12.97 -16.44 -20.17
CA ALA A 275 -12.40 -17.46 -21.05
C ALA A 275 -13.36 -17.90 -22.17
N GLU A 276 -14.64 -18.09 -21.85
CA GLU A 276 -15.69 -18.38 -22.84
C GLU A 276 -15.82 -17.26 -23.87
N GLN A 277 -15.77 -15.99 -23.43
CA GLN A 277 -15.80 -14.82 -24.31
C GLN A 277 -14.57 -14.77 -25.23
N ARG A 278 -13.35 -15.05 -24.73
CA ARG A 278 -12.14 -15.17 -25.56
C ARG A 278 -12.30 -16.24 -26.63
N THR A 279 -12.78 -17.42 -26.25
CA THR A 279 -12.95 -18.53 -27.19
C THR A 279 -13.99 -18.20 -28.26
N ALA A 280 -15.11 -17.59 -27.89
CA ALA A 280 -16.13 -17.15 -28.84
C ALA A 280 -15.60 -16.09 -29.82
N ALA A 281 -14.84 -15.11 -29.34
CA ALA A 281 -14.21 -14.09 -30.19
C ALA A 281 -13.17 -14.69 -31.15
N GLY A 282 -12.36 -15.65 -30.67
CA GLY A 282 -11.37 -16.36 -31.49
C GLY A 282 -11.99 -17.29 -32.55
N GLN A 283 -13.20 -17.81 -32.33
CA GLN A 283 -13.94 -18.61 -33.31
C GLN A 283 -14.67 -17.76 -34.36
N GLY A 284 -15.00 -16.50 -34.05
CA GLY A 284 -15.59 -15.54 -34.99
C GLY A 284 -14.57 -14.84 -35.91
N ALA A 285 -13.29 -14.80 -35.52
CA ALA A 285 -12.21 -14.14 -36.24
C ALA A 285 -11.49 -15.07 -37.25
N THR A 286 -12.23 -15.80 -38.09
CA THR A 286 -11.63 -16.41 -39.30
C THR A 286 -11.85 -15.48 -40.48
N THR A 287 -10.75 -15.02 -41.07
CA THR A 287 -10.57 -14.10 -42.22
C THR A 287 -10.43 -12.62 -41.89
N GLU A 288 -9.19 -12.20 -41.62
CA GLU A 288 -8.47 -11.19 -42.41
C GLU A 288 -7.03 -11.09 -41.90
N GLY A 289 -6.07 -11.23 -42.81
CA GLY A 289 -4.65 -11.12 -42.49
C GLY A 289 -4.26 -9.66 -42.30
N THR A 290 -3.66 -9.34 -41.17
CA THR A 290 -3.05 -8.03 -40.92
C THR A 290 -1.53 -8.12 -40.82
N SER A 291 -0.93 -7.23 -41.59
CA SER A 291 0.49 -6.95 -41.74
C SER A 291 1.17 -6.65 -40.41
N ARG A 292 2.38 -7.21 -40.25
CA ARG A 292 3.33 -6.91 -39.17
C ARG A 292 3.59 -5.40 -39.13
N ALA A 293 3.17 -4.75 -38.05
CA ALA A 293 3.63 -3.41 -37.72
C ALA A 293 5.12 -3.46 -37.34
N THR A 294 5.86 -2.52 -37.91
CA THR A 294 7.30 -2.29 -37.69
C THR A 294 7.59 -1.94 -36.24
N ALA A 295 8.71 -2.48 -35.73
CA ALA A 295 9.24 -2.18 -34.40
C ALA A 295 9.50 -0.66 -34.23
N PRO A 296 9.27 -0.09 -33.02
CA PRO A 296 9.77 1.24 -32.71
C PRO A 296 11.29 1.21 -32.57
N GLU A 297 11.92 2.32 -32.98
CA GLU A 297 13.34 2.57 -32.73
C GLU A 297 13.62 2.59 -31.22
N GLU A 298 14.68 1.90 -30.80
CA GLU A 298 15.23 1.95 -29.44
C GLU A 298 15.61 3.39 -29.08
N GLY A 299 14.70 4.11 -28.42
CA GLY A 299 15.03 5.32 -27.70
C GLY A 299 15.91 4.95 -26.51
N ALA A 300 17.19 5.30 -26.58
CA ALA A 300 18.12 5.10 -25.46
C ALA A 300 17.52 5.67 -24.18
N ALA A 301 17.38 4.82 -23.15
CA ALA A 301 16.91 5.25 -21.84
C ALA A 301 17.81 6.40 -21.33
N PRO A 302 17.22 7.50 -20.81
CA PRO A 302 18.00 8.61 -20.29
C PRO A 302 18.95 8.10 -19.20
N THR A 303 20.22 8.53 -19.26
CA THR A 303 21.21 8.26 -18.22
C THR A 303 20.80 8.95 -16.91
N GLY A 304 21.30 8.49 -15.76
CA GLY A 304 20.91 9.04 -14.45
C GLY A 304 21.08 10.56 -14.31
N GLU A 305 22.00 11.18 -15.04
CA GLU A 305 22.17 12.65 -15.08
C GLU A 305 21.01 13.38 -15.77
N ALA A 306 20.34 12.76 -16.74
CA ALA A 306 19.22 13.35 -17.47
C ALA A 306 17.91 13.34 -16.66
N VAL A 307 17.79 12.46 -15.65
CA VAL A 307 16.59 12.33 -14.80
C VAL A 307 16.58 13.35 -13.64
N GLU A 308 17.74 13.89 -13.25
CA GLU A 308 17.85 14.76 -12.07
C GLU A 308 16.96 16.02 -12.12
N PRO A 309 16.83 16.75 -13.25
CA PRO A 309 15.89 17.87 -13.34
C PRO A 309 14.43 17.45 -13.18
N ALA A 310 14.03 16.29 -13.73
CA ALA A 310 12.69 15.73 -13.56
C ALA A 310 12.44 15.33 -12.10
N ARG A 311 13.43 14.70 -11.46
CA ARG A 311 13.43 14.34 -10.04
C ARG A 311 13.23 15.55 -9.14
N GLN A 312 13.95 16.65 -9.41
CA GLN A 312 13.80 17.89 -8.65
C GLN A 312 12.38 18.49 -8.77
N ARG A 313 11.79 18.49 -9.97
CA ARG A 313 10.41 18.99 -10.18
C ARG A 313 9.38 18.10 -9.50
N LEU A 314 9.52 16.79 -9.63
CA LEU A 314 8.66 15.81 -8.96
C LEU A 314 8.73 15.95 -7.44
N ALA A 315 9.94 16.12 -6.88
CA ALA A 315 10.15 16.28 -5.45
C ALA A 315 9.39 17.49 -4.89
N LEU A 316 9.46 18.64 -5.58
CA LEU A 316 8.72 19.85 -5.18
C LEU A 316 7.20 19.63 -5.22
N ALA A 317 6.70 18.99 -6.28
CA ALA A 317 5.27 18.72 -6.45
C ALA A 317 4.74 17.76 -5.37
N GLN A 318 5.45 16.65 -5.11
CA GLN A 318 5.10 15.68 -4.08
C GLN A 318 5.20 16.27 -2.66
N ALA A 319 6.22 17.07 -2.38
CA ALA A 319 6.37 17.74 -1.09
C ALA A 319 5.22 18.74 -0.83
N ALA A 320 4.84 19.53 -1.85
CA ALA A 320 3.73 20.46 -1.74
C ALA A 320 2.39 19.74 -1.48
N LEU A 321 2.10 18.67 -2.24
CA LEU A 321 0.90 17.87 -2.03
C LEU A 321 0.88 17.22 -0.65
N LEU A 322 1.97 16.54 -0.26
CA LEU A 322 2.02 15.82 1.01
C LEU A 322 1.91 16.78 2.19
N SER A 323 2.57 17.94 2.13
CA SER A 323 2.46 18.98 3.15
C SER A 323 1.02 19.48 3.33
N ALA A 324 0.26 19.63 2.23
CA ALA A 324 -1.15 20.01 2.31
C ALA A 324 -2.01 18.91 2.95
N LEU A 325 -1.69 17.65 2.68
CA LEU A 325 -2.42 16.49 3.21
C LEU A 325 -2.15 16.25 4.71
N VAL A 326 -0.89 16.38 5.17
CA VAL A 326 -0.51 15.95 6.54
C VAL A 326 0.00 17.06 7.46
N ALA A 327 0.41 18.21 6.92
CA ALA A 327 0.92 19.34 7.70
C ALA A 327 -0.02 20.56 7.69
N GLY A 328 -1.13 20.51 6.95
CA GLY A 328 -2.13 21.57 6.92
C GLY A 328 -1.71 22.82 6.14
N THR A 329 -0.74 22.71 5.24
CA THR A 329 -0.39 23.82 4.35
C THR A 329 -1.48 24.06 3.30
N PRO A 330 -1.49 25.24 2.64
CA PRO A 330 -2.45 25.50 1.57
C PRO A 330 -2.41 24.43 0.47
N VAL A 331 -3.58 24.13 -0.09
CA VAL A 331 -3.73 23.22 -1.24
C VAL A 331 -2.97 23.78 -2.45
N PRO A 332 -2.09 22.99 -3.09
CA PRO A 332 -1.39 23.42 -4.30
C PRO A 332 -2.36 23.73 -5.45
N GLU A 333 -1.92 24.56 -6.39
CA GLU A 333 -2.71 24.94 -7.57
C GLU A 333 -3.11 23.71 -8.40
N GLY A 334 -4.30 23.77 -9.01
CA GLY A 334 -4.83 22.73 -9.89
C GLY A 334 -5.50 21.54 -9.19
N PHE A 335 -5.36 21.40 -7.87
CA PHE A 335 -6.05 20.34 -7.13
C PHE A 335 -7.45 20.72 -6.66
N ASP A 336 -8.33 19.71 -6.64
CA ASP A 336 -9.64 19.80 -5.99
C ASP A 336 -9.48 19.82 -4.45
N ARG A 337 -9.81 20.98 -3.86
CA ARG A 337 -9.72 21.22 -2.41
C ARG A 337 -10.64 20.31 -1.59
N VAL A 338 -11.82 19.97 -2.12
CA VAL A 338 -12.80 19.13 -1.41
C VAL A 338 -12.26 17.71 -1.34
N ARG A 339 -11.79 17.16 -2.47
CA ARG A 339 -11.20 15.82 -2.53
C ARG A 339 -9.93 15.69 -1.69
N LEU A 340 -9.05 16.70 -1.71
CA LEU A 340 -7.89 16.73 -0.82
C LEU A 340 -8.29 16.75 0.65
N GLY A 341 -9.35 17.49 1.00
CA GLY A 341 -9.89 17.46 2.35
C GLY A 341 -10.41 16.08 2.76
N VAL A 342 -11.04 15.34 1.85
CA VAL A 342 -11.46 13.94 2.10
C VAL A 342 -10.24 13.04 2.28
N GLN A 343 -9.24 13.12 1.39
CA GLN A 343 -8.00 12.34 1.49
C GLN A 343 -7.26 12.61 2.80
N ALA A 344 -7.10 13.87 3.19
CA ALA A 344 -6.44 14.25 4.45
C ALA A 344 -7.14 13.65 5.68
N ARG A 345 -8.49 13.69 5.70
CA ARG A 345 -9.27 13.06 6.78
C ARG A 345 -9.14 11.53 6.78
N ALA A 346 -9.12 10.90 5.61
CA ALA A 346 -8.92 9.47 5.48
C ALA A 346 -7.54 9.03 6.00
N LEU A 347 -6.47 9.77 5.65
CA LEU A 347 -5.11 9.54 6.15
C LEU A 347 -5.04 9.71 7.67
N ALA A 348 -5.64 10.77 8.22
CA ALA A 348 -5.69 10.99 9.67
C ALA A 348 -6.44 9.87 10.42
N GLY A 349 -7.54 9.39 9.84
CA GLY A 349 -8.29 8.23 10.35
C GLY A 349 -7.44 6.96 10.36
N LYS A 350 -6.84 6.61 9.21
CA LYS A 350 -5.95 5.44 9.08
C LYS A 350 -4.78 5.51 10.06
N ARG A 351 -4.15 6.68 10.21
CA ARG A 351 -3.08 6.91 11.19
C ARG A 351 -3.55 6.66 12.62
N ALA A 352 -4.75 7.10 13.00
CA ALA A 352 -5.32 6.80 14.32
C ALA A 352 -5.54 5.28 14.51
N ASP A 353 -6.05 4.60 13.48
CA ASP A 353 -6.34 3.16 13.56
C ASP A 353 -5.03 2.34 13.66
N VAL A 354 -3.99 2.71 12.91
CA VAL A 354 -2.67 2.06 13.02
C VAL A 354 -2.01 2.36 14.36
N VAL A 355 -2.08 3.60 14.88
CA VAL A 355 -1.56 3.93 16.20
C VAL A 355 -2.28 3.13 17.29
N ALA A 356 -3.59 2.93 17.19
CA ALA A 356 -4.33 2.07 18.10
C ALA A 356 -3.86 0.61 18.06
N LYS A 357 -3.45 0.09 16.90
CA LYS A 357 -2.88 -1.27 16.77
C LYS A 357 -1.47 -1.36 17.39
N VAL A 358 -0.59 -0.38 17.16
CA VAL A 358 0.79 -0.42 17.68
C VAL A 358 0.94 -0.01 19.15
N ALA A 359 -0.03 0.75 19.67
CA ALA A 359 -0.11 1.26 21.04
C ALA A 359 -1.52 1.09 21.61
N PRO A 360 -2.00 -0.16 21.81
CA PRO A 360 -3.37 -0.46 22.18
C PRO A 360 -3.77 0.08 23.56
N GLU A 361 -2.80 0.42 24.41
CA GLU A 361 -3.12 1.03 25.70
C GLU A 361 -3.61 2.48 25.57
N LEU A 362 -3.29 3.19 24.47
CA LEU A 362 -3.73 4.58 24.27
C LEU A 362 -5.26 4.69 24.14
N PRO A 363 -5.95 3.90 23.28
CA PRO A 363 -7.40 3.80 23.29
C PRO A 363 -7.99 3.43 24.66
N VAL A 364 -7.35 2.53 25.41
CA VAL A 364 -7.83 2.11 26.74
C VAL A 364 -7.75 3.26 27.75
N ILE A 365 -6.63 3.98 27.78
CA ILE A 365 -6.41 5.11 28.71
C ILE A 365 -7.33 6.29 28.38
N LEU A 366 -7.51 6.60 27.10
CA LEU A 366 -8.26 7.77 26.64
C LEU A 366 -9.76 7.51 26.46
N GLY A 367 -10.16 6.25 26.35
CA GLY A 367 -11.54 5.81 26.09
C GLY A 367 -12.08 6.40 24.79
N ASP A 368 -13.37 6.73 24.78
CA ASP A 368 -14.09 7.30 23.62
C ASP A 368 -13.48 8.63 23.11
N ARG A 369 -12.64 9.29 23.91
CA ARG A 369 -11.95 10.52 23.52
C ARG A 369 -10.75 10.28 22.60
N TYR A 370 -10.22 9.06 22.52
CA TYR A 370 -9.02 8.72 21.75
C TYR A 370 -9.10 9.24 20.32
N ARG A 371 -10.13 8.82 19.56
CA ARG A 371 -10.23 9.15 18.13
C ARG A 371 -10.31 10.65 17.90
N ARG A 372 -11.18 11.34 18.65
CA ARG A 372 -11.33 12.81 18.53
C ARG A 372 -10.03 13.55 18.89
N ALA A 373 -9.36 13.13 19.96
CA ALA A 373 -8.10 13.73 20.40
C ALA A 373 -6.99 13.51 19.38
N PHE A 374 -6.88 12.29 18.82
CA PHE A 374 -5.88 11.94 17.84
C PHE A 374 -6.09 12.71 16.53
N LEU A 375 -7.31 12.76 16.01
CA LEU A 375 -7.62 13.55 14.80
C LEU A 375 -7.31 15.04 15.00
N GLY A 376 -7.60 15.60 16.18
CA GLY A 376 -7.22 16.97 16.52
C GLY A 376 -5.70 17.19 16.57
N TYR A 377 -4.94 16.18 17.02
CA TYR A 377 -3.47 16.21 17.03
C TYR A 377 -2.88 16.16 15.63
N THR A 378 -3.39 15.30 14.75
CA THR A 378 -2.81 15.13 13.39
C THR A 378 -2.78 16.43 12.58
N HIS A 379 -3.66 17.39 12.87
CA HIS A 379 -3.63 18.71 12.26
C HIS A 379 -2.37 19.48 12.70
N GLY A 380 -1.41 19.63 11.79
CA GLY A 380 -0.15 20.35 12.02
C GLY A 380 0.95 19.50 12.69
N HIS A 381 0.73 18.20 12.91
CA HIS A 381 1.73 17.28 13.45
C HIS A 381 1.95 16.12 12.47
N PRO A 382 2.67 16.33 11.36
CA PRO A 382 2.97 15.26 10.42
C PRO A 382 3.78 14.14 11.08
N MET A 383 3.61 12.91 10.60
CA MET A 383 4.41 11.79 11.07
C MET A 383 5.84 11.91 10.53
N SER A 384 6.84 11.75 11.40
CA SER A 384 8.25 11.92 11.03
C SER A 384 9.09 10.63 11.13
N ASP A 385 8.69 9.67 11.96
CA ASP A 385 9.54 8.51 12.31
C ASP A 385 8.70 7.28 12.70
N GLY A 386 7.69 6.97 11.87
CA GLY A 386 6.82 5.81 12.04
C GLY A 386 5.84 5.86 13.22
N TYR A 387 4.95 4.87 13.26
CA TYR A 387 3.77 4.87 14.14
C TYR A 387 4.05 4.75 15.63
N ARG A 388 5.13 4.05 16.03
CA ARG A 388 5.48 3.94 17.46
C ARG A 388 5.96 5.28 18.01
N ARG A 389 6.74 6.02 17.22
CA ARG A 389 7.18 7.35 17.62
C ARG A 389 6.01 8.32 17.64
N ASP A 390 5.16 8.24 16.64
CA ASP A 390 3.94 9.02 16.55
C ASP A 390 3.01 8.84 17.77
N ALA A 391 2.83 7.59 18.23
CA ALA A 391 2.10 7.30 19.46
C ALA A 391 2.71 8.01 20.70
N LEU A 392 4.04 8.09 20.78
CA LEU A 392 4.74 8.79 21.86
C LEU A 392 4.60 10.30 21.76
N ASP A 393 4.70 10.86 20.56
CA ASP A 393 4.58 12.29 20.31
C ASP A 393 3.14 12.76 20.56
N PHE A 394 2.12 11.99 20.16
CA PHE A 394 0.72 12.23 20.51
C PHE A 394 0.47 12.23 22.02
N ALA A 395 0.97 11.23 22.74
CA ALA A 395 0.85 11.18 24.19
C ALA A 395 1.58 12.36 24.87
N GLY A 396 2.76 12.74 24.35
CA GLY A 396 3.50 13.91 24.79
C GLY A 396 2.74 15.22 24.57
N TYR A 397 2.12 15.38 23.39
CA TYR A 397 1.27 16.50 23.02
C TYR A 397 0.11 16.69 23.99
N LEU A 398 -0.64 15.63 24.30
CA LEU A 398 -1.75 15.69 25.25
C LEU A 398 -1.31 16.08 26.67
N LEU A 399 -0.14 15.60 27.10
CA LEU A 399 0.44 15.94 28.41
C LEU A 399 0.93 17.39 28.47
N ALA A 400 1.49 17.91 27.37
CA ALA A 400 2.05 19.27 27.29
C ALA A 400 0.96 20.35 27.20
N GLU A 401 -0.07 20.14 26.38
CA GLU A 401 -1.14 21.13 26.20
C GLU A 401 -2.20 21.10 27.32
N GLY A 402 -2.05 20.23 28.32
CA GLY A 402 -3.01 20.13 29.43
C GLY A 402 -4.39 19.63 29.02
N ARG A 403 -4.54 19.05 27.82
CA ARG A 403 -5.82 18.60 27.22
C ARG A 403 -6.44 17.37 27.88
N CYS A 404 -5.73 16.71 28.80
CA CYS A 404 -6.33 15.70 29.68
C CYS A 404 -6.83 16.36 30.97
N GLU A 405 -8.11 16.73 31.05
CA GLU A 405 -8.70 17.34 32.25
C GLU A 405 -8.82 16.36 33.43
N ASP A 406 -9.00 15.07 33.12
CA ASP A 406 -9.09 14.00 34.13
C ASP A 406 -7.70 13.66 34.70
N ALA A 407 -7.54 13.87 36.01
CA ALA A 407 -6.29 13.64 36.72
C ALA A 407 -5.82 12.17 36.68
N ARG A 408 -6.75 11.21 36.67
CA ARG A 408 -6.43 9.78 36.59
C ARG A 408 -5.92 9.43 35.21
N VAL A 409 -6.66 9.82 34.15
CA VAL A 409 -6.24 9.61 32.76
C VAL A 409 -4.88 10.26 32.50
N ARG A 410 -4.67 11.48 33.00
CA ARG A 410 -3.38 12.17 32.88
C ARG A 410 -2.24 11.42 33.58
N ALA A 411 -2.50 10.82 34.74
CA ALA A 411 -1.50 10.03 35.47
C ALA A 411 -1.14 8.73 34.72
N GLU A 412 -2.13 8.00 34.23
CA GLU A 412 -1.95 6.76 33.45
C GLU A 412 -1.22 7.04 32.13
N LEU A 413 -1.61 8.08 31.40
CA LEU A 413 -0.94 8.50 30.16
C LEU A 413 0.52 8.92 30.41
N ARG A 414 0.76 9.67 31.50
CA ARG A 414 2.11 10.07 31.91
C ARG A 414 2.98 8.86 32.26
N GLU A 415 2.42 7.86 32.93
CA GLU A 415 3.12 6.61 33.22
C GLU A 415 3.47 5.87 31.93
N TRP A 416 2.50 5.66 31.05
CA TRP A 416 2.68 5.01 29.75
C TRP A 416 3.79 5.68 28.93
N TRP A 417 3.76 7.02 28.85
CA TRP A 417 4.76 7.81 28.12
C TRP A 417 6.15 7.67 28.75
N LEU A 418 6.28 7.82 30.07
CA LEU A 418 7.57 7.73 30.76
C LEU A 418 8.18 6.32 30.77
N GLU A 419 7.36 5.27 30.63
CA GLU A 419 7.85 3.90 30.44
C GLU A 419 8.55 3.72 29.08
N ARG A 420 8.16 4.48 28.05
CA ARG A 420 8.57 4.28 26.66
C ARG A 420 9.46 5.40 26.09
N SER A 421 9.43 6.60 26.67
CA SER A 421 10.21 7.75 26.19
C SER A 421 11.65 7.80 26.72
N GLY A 422 12.03 6.91 27.65
CA GLY A 422 13.37 6.87 28.25
C GLY A 422 14.23 5.70 27.74
N PRO A 423 15.56 5.76 27.89
CA PRO A 423 16.49 4.72 27.42
C PRO A 423 16.36 3.37 28.17
N LYS A 424 15.56 3.30 29.24
CA LYS A 424 15.26 2.07 29.98
C LYS A 424 13.84 2.13 30.57
N PRO A 425 12.98 1.13 30.33
CA PRO A 425 11.63 1.09 30.89
C PRO A 425 11.61 1.22 32.41
N ARG A 426 10.56 1.84 32.97
CA ARG A 426 10.41 1.90 34.42
C ARG A 426 10.08 0.51 34.95
N SER A 427 10.80 0.08 35.98
CA SER A 427 10.51 -1.20 36.63
C SER A 427 9.14 -1.17 37.32
N ARG A 428 8.29 -2.15 37.01
CA ARG A 428 6.98 -2.35 37.66
C ARG A 428 7.07 -2.95 39.06
N ARG A 429 8.28 -3.27 39.55
CA ARG A 429 8.47 -3.84 40.90
C ARG A 429 8.22 -2.76 41.97
N PRO A 430 7.34 -2.99 42.98
CA PRO A 430 6.99 -2.01 44.00
C PRO A 430 8.22 -1.40 44.71
N GLY A 431 9.22 -2.23 45.02
CA GLY A 431 10.45 -1.78 45.69
C GLY A 431 11.31 -0.81 44.88
N VAL A 432 11.30 -0.90 43.54
CA VAL A 432 12.10 -0.03 42.67
C VAL A 432 11.42 1.33 42.46
N ARG A 433 10.08 1.37 42.49
CA ARG A 433 9.29 2.62 42.51
C ARG A 433 9.54 3.41 43.80
N LEU A 434 9.51 2.73 44.95
CA LEU A 434 9.74 3.35 46.26
C LEU A 434 11.16 3.92 46.37
N ALA A 435 12.18 3.16 45.93
CA ALA A 435 13.58 3.59 45.94
C ALA A 435 13.86 4.82 45.06
N ARG A 436 13.14 5.01 43.95
CA ARG A 436 13.27 6.21 43.10
C ARG A 436 12.53 7.42 43.67
N ALA A 437 11.38 7.21 44.31
CA ALA A 437 10.64 8.28 44.99
C ALA A 437 11.47 8.86 46.16
N THR A 438 12.08 7.99 46.98
CA THR A 438 13.00 8.42 48.04
C THR A 438 14.26 9.09 47.49
N ARG A 439 14.81 8.62 46.36
CA ARG A 439 15.97 9.27 45.72
C ARG A 439 15.66 10.68 45.19
N ARG A 440 14.44 10.96 44.71
CA ARG A 440 14.01 12.32 44.31
C ARG A 440 13.79 13.25 45.50
N VAL A 441 13.35 12.72 46.64
CA VAL A 441 13.22 13.48 47.89
C VAL A 441 14.60 13.80 48.49
N LEU A 442 15.56 12.87 48.37
CA LEU A 442 16.93 13.04 48.88
C LEU A 442 17.82 13.94 48.00
N LEU A 443 17.49 14.11 46.71
CA LEU A 443 18.26 14.95 45.76
C LEU A 443 17.68 16.35 45.55
N ARG A 444 16.62 16.74 46.29
CA ARG A 444 16.29 18.16 46.49
C ARG A 444 17.06 18.70 47.69
N ARG A 445 18.34 19.02 47.45
CA ARG A 445 19.07 20.08 48.13
C ARG A 445 19.76 20.91 47.08
#